data_AF-A0A3C1RWF5-F1
#
_entry.id   AF-A0A3C1RWF5-F1
#
_cell.length_a   1.000
_cell.length_b   1.000
_cell.length_c   1.000
_cell.angle_alpha   90.00
_cell.angle_beta   90.00
_cell.angle_gamma   90.00
#
_symmetry.space_group_name_H-M   'P 1'
#
loop_
_entity.id
_entity.type
_entity.pdbx_description
1 polymer ?
#
loop_
_entity_poly.entity_id
_entity_poly.type
_entity_poly.pdbx_seq_one_letter_code
_entity_poly.pdbx_strand_id
1 'polypeptide(L)' 'MTTTSKNEPTLVDVIEKLDNLSANVERLSKDSERFNDRFSNYQQATQWVVQLAFTLIASATITIIITSVLRK' A
#
# COMPACT_ATOMS: atom_id res chain seq x y z
N MET A 1 31.14 38.16 20.22
CA MET A 1 30.83 36.71 20.11
C MET A 1 29.55 36.46 20.88
N THR A 2 28.41 36.35 20.21
CA THR A 2 27.12 36.07 20.85
C THR A 2 27.04 34.59 21.18
N THR A 3 27.30 34.25 22.45
CA THR A 3 27.20 32.89 22.97
C THR A 3 25.73 32.46 22.97
N THR A 4 25.40 31.53 22.08
CA THR A 4 24.12 30.82 22.08
C THR A 4 23.93 30.13 23.44
N SER A 5 23.02 30.65 24.27
CA SER A 5 22.57 29.99 25.50
C SER A 5 21.83 28.73 25.10
N LYS A 6 22.54 27.60 25.12
CA LYS A 6 21.98 26.27 24.91
C LYS A 6 21.31 25.87 26.22
N ASN A 7 20.04 26.23 26.38
CA ASN A 7 19.22 25.83 27.52
C ASN A 7 19.26 24.29 27.64
N GLU A 8 19.65 23.78 28.80
CA GLU A 8 19.64 22.34 29.06
C GLU A 8 18.19 21.84 29.02
N PRO A 9 17.90 20.75 28.29
CA PRO A 9 16.54 20.22 28.20
C PRO A 9 16.08 19.80 29.59
N THR A 10 14.94 20.35 30.00
CA THR A 10 14.31 20.02 31.27
C THR A 10 13.52 18.72 31.14
N LEU A 11 13.20 18.09 32.27
CA LEU A 11 12.32 16.91 32.29
C LEU A 11 10.96 17.19 31.62
N VAL A 12 10.48 18.43 31.70
CA VAL A 12 9.25 18.88 31.04
C VAL A 12 9.39 18.83 29.52
N ASP A 13 10.51 19.31 28.98
CA ASP A 13 10.78 19.25 27.54
C ASP A 13 10.85 17.81 27.01
N VAL A 14 11.34 16.88 27.84
CA VAL A 14 11.39 15.45 27.49
C VAL A 14 10.00 14.83 27.51
N ILE A 15 9.16 15.15 28.50
CA ILE A 15 7.78 14.68 28.59
C ILE A 15 6.97 15.17 27.39
N GLU A 16 7.07 16.46 27.04
CA GLU A 16 6.38 17.03 25.89
C GLU A 16 6.82 16.37 24.57
N LYS A 17 8.12 16.06 24.42
CA LYS A 17 8.63 15.31 23.27
C LYS A 17 8.11 13.87 23.24
N LEU A 18 7.98 13.22 24.39
CA LEU A 18 7.43 11.87 24.50
C LEU A 18 5.95 11.85 24.09
N ASP A 19 5.16 12.80 24.56
CA ASP A 19 3.74 12.92 24.23
C ASP A 19 3.54 13.15 22.72
N ASN A 20 4.33 14.05 22.14
CA ASN A 20 4.32 14.29 20.70
C ASN A 20 4.74 13.05 19.91
N LEU A 21 5.75 12.31 20.38
CA LEU A 21 6.18 11.08 19.74
C LEU A 21 5.07 10.01 19.81
N SER A 22 4.43 9.86 20.96
CA SER A 22 3.33 8.92 21.15
C SER A 22 2.16 9.23 20.21
N ALA A 23 1.80 10.52 20.07
CA ALA A 23 0.77 10.95 19.13
C ALA A 23 1.14 10.68 17.66
N ASN A 24 2.41 10.87 17.29
CA ASN A 24 2.89 10.58 15.94
C ASN A 24 2.91 9.08 15.64
N VAL A 25 3.31 8.24 16.60
CA VAL A 25 3.27 6.79 16.47
C VAL A 25 1.84 6.29 16.29
N GLU A 26 0.88 6.83 17.06
CA GLU A 26 -0.52 6.45 16.91
C GLU A 26 -1.09 6.84 15.54
N ARG A 27 -0.76 8.04 15.04
CA ARG A 27 -1.13 8.44 13.66
C ARG A 27 -0.53 7.51 12.62
N LEU A 28 0.76 7.18 12.76
CA LEU A 28 1.45 6.29 11.84
C LEU A 28 0.83 4.89 11.84
N SER A 29 0.42 4.38 13.00
CA SER A 29 -0.25 3.08 13.13
C SER A 29 -1.58 3.10 12.37
N LYS A 30 -2.39 4.15 12.54
CA LYS A 30 -3.67 4.32 11.82
C LYS A 30 -3.47 4.43 10.30
N ASP A 31 -2.44 5.16 9.86
CA ASP A 31 -2.11 5.27 8.43
C ASP A 31 -1.62 3.94 7.85
N SER A 32 -0.88 3.14 8.63
CA SER A 32 -0.41 1.82 8.23
C SER A 32 -1.57 0.83 8.06
N GLU A 33 -2.53 0.80 9.00
CA GLU A 33 -3.75 -0.01 8.87
C GLU A 33 -4.52 0.36 7.60
N ARG A 34 -4.73 1.66 7.37
CA ARG A 34 -5.43 2.15 6.18
C ARG A 34 -4.70 1.82 4.88
N PHE A 35 -3.36 1.87 4.89
CA PHE A 35 -2.54 1.46 3.76
C PHE A 35 -2.68 -0.03 3.49
N ASN A 36 -2.62 -0.86 4.53
CA ASN A 36 -2.80 -2.31 4.44
C ASN A 36 -4.18 -2.67 3.83
N ASP A 37 -5.25 -2.04 4.30
CA ASP A 37 -6.61 -2.26 3.76
C ASP A 37 -6.69 -1.89 2.27
N ARG A 38 -6.12 -0.74 1.89
CA ARG A 38 -6.08 -0.32 0.49
C ARG A 38 -5.24 -1.26 -0.35
N PHE A 39 -4.08 -1.66 0.15
CA PHE A 39 -3.18 -2.58 -0.55
C PHE A 39 -3.82 -3.94 -0.77
N SER A 40 -4.48 -4.50 0.25
CA SER A 40 -5.26 -5.74 0.14
C SER A 40 -6.35 -5.63 -0.92
N ASN A 41 -7.12 -4.53 -0.91
CA ASN A 41 -8.14 -4.27 -1.94
C ASN A 41 -7.55 -4.13 -3.35
N TYR A 42 -6.43 -3.42 -3.50
CA TYR A 42 -5.74 -3.28 -4.80
C TYR A 42 -5.17 -4.62 -5.29
N GLN A 43 -4.52 -5.38 -4.41
CA GLN A 43 -4.02 -6.72 -4.75
C GLN A 43 -5.15 -7.64 -5.20
N GLN A 44 -6.26 -7.66 -4.45
CA GLN A 44 -7.41 -8.47 -4.81
C GLN A 44 -7.97 -8.06 -6.17
N ALA A 45 -8.13 -6.76 -6.42
CA ALA A 45 -8.57 -6.25 -7.73
C ALA A 45 -7.62 -6.66 -8.87
N THR A 46 -6.29 -6.58 -8.67
CA THR A 46 -5.31 -7.04 -9.68
C THR A 46 -5.41 -8.55 -9.94
N GLN A 47 -5.70 -9.36 -8.92
CA GLN A 47 -5.88 -10.79 -9.09
C GLN A 47 -7.09 -11.13 -9.99
N TRP A 48 -8.20 -10.41 -9.87
CA TRP A 48 -9.35 -10.53 -10.78
C TRP A 48 -8.98 -10.14 -12.22
N VAL A 49 -8.20 -9.07 -12.39
CA VAL A 49 -7.75 -8.62 -13.71
C VAL A 49 -6.88 -9.66 -14.42
N VAL A 50 -5.97 -10.31 -13.69
CA VAL A 50 -5.11 -11.36 -14.24
C VAL A 50 -5.92 -12.55 -14.74
N GLN A 51 -6.94 -12.97 -13.99
CA GLN A 51 -7.82 -14.06 -14.40
C GLN A 51 -8.65 -13.71 -15.65
N LEU A 52 -9.10 -12.46 -15.76
CA LEU A 52 -9.80 -11.98 -16.97
C LEU A 52 -8.88 -12.03 -18.20
N ALA A 53 -7.64 -11.59 -18.07
CA ALA A 53 -6.67 -11.64 -19.16
C ALA A 53 -6.39 -13.08 -19.62
N PHE A 54 -6.18 -14.02 -18.69
CA PHE A 54 -6.00 -15.43 -19.04
C PHE A 54 -7.22 -16.04 -19.70
N THR A 55 -8.43 -15.71 -19.21
CA THR A 55 -9.68 -16.18 -19.80
C THR A 55 -9.87 -15.65 -21.22
N LEU A 56 -9.54 -14.38 -21.46
CA LEU A 56 -9.63 -13.76 -22.78
C LEU A 56 -8.68 -14.43 -23.78
N ILE A 57 -7.42 -14.66 -23.38
CA ILE A 57 -6.42 -15.35 -24.21
C ILE A 57 -6.91 -16.78 -24.53
N ALA A 58 -7.41 -17.51 -23.53
CA ALA A 58 -7.94 -18.85 -23.72
C ALA A 58 -9.16 -18.88 -24.67
N SER A 59 -10.07 -17.91 -24.56
CA SER A 59 -11.22 -17.80 -25.46
C SER A 59 -10.79 -17.56 -26.92
N ALA A 60 -9.78 -16.71 -27.12
CA ALA A 60 -9.26 -16.41 -28.45
C ALA A 60 -8.59 -17.65 -29.08
N THR A 61 -7.78 -18.39 -28.32
CA THR A 61 -7.11 -19.60 -28.82
C THR A 61 -8.10 -20.72 -29.14
N ILE A 62 -9.13 -20.92 -28.30
CA ILE A 62 -10.20 -21.89 -28.56
C ILE A 62 -10.90 -21.56 -29.88
N THR A 63 -11.22 -20.28 -30.11
CA THR A 63 -11.87 -19.84 -31.36
C THR A 63 -11.00 -20.12 -32.59
N ILE A 64 -9.69 -19.86 -32.49
CA ILE A 64 -8.72 -20.16 -33.56
C ILE A 64 -8.71 -21.67 -33.85
N ILE A 65 -8.65 -22.52 -32.83
CA ILE A 65 -8.62 -23.98 -32.98
C ILE A 65 -9.91 -24.46 -33.66
N ILE A 66 -11.08 -24.04 -33.16
CA ILE A 66 -12.38 -24.44 -33.72
C ILE A 66 -12.47 -24.02 -35.19
N THR A 67 -12.13 -22.76 -35.48
CA THR A 67 -12.15 -22.22 -36.85
C THR A 67 -11.16 -22.97 -37.76
N SER A 68 -9.98 -23.32 -37.26
CA SER A 68 -8.97 -24.07 -38.01
C SER A 68 -9.37 -25.52 -38.31
N VAL A 69 -10.15 -26.16 -37.42
CA VAL A 69 -10.60 -27.55 -37.60
C VAL A 69 -11.85 -27.61 -38.50
N LEU A 70 -12.80 -26.69 -38.33
CA LEU A 70 -14.05 -26.65 -39.11
C LEU A 70 -13.86 -26.14 -40.56
N ARG A 71 -12.80 -25.37 -40.83
CA ARG A 71 -12.51 -24.84 -42.17
C ARG A 71 -11.69 -25.80 -43.04
N LYS A 72 -11.34 -26.98 -42.51
CA LYS A 72 -10.75 -28.09 -43.26
C LYS A 72 -11.85 -29.01 -43.79
#